data_AF-A0A643FGS4-F1
#
_entry.id   AF-A0A643FGS4-F1
#
_cell.length_a   1.000
_cell.length_b   1.000
_cell.length_c   1.000
_cell.angle_alpha   90.00
_cell.angle_beta   90.00
_cell.angle_gamma   90.00
#
_symmetry.space_group_name_H-M   'P 1'
#
loop_
_entity.id
_entity.type
_entity.pdbx_description
1 polymer ?
#
loop_
_entity_poly.entity_id
_entity_poly.type
_entity_poly.pdbx_seq_one_letter_code
_entity_poly.pdbx_strand_id
1 'polypeptide(L)'
;MTVLIACLEDPSVSIRMDGRLPDYVPATHEFRLNRPIGDDWGQYIRHVPNPPPVIVRTEESTSFVVFERRDDANRFERWLIDAREEQDRGFRTMRG
;
A
#
# COMPACT_ATOMS: atom_id res chain seq x y z
N MET A 1 -12.44 5.32 -2.18
CA MET A 1 -11.03 5.78 -2.21
C MET A 1 -10.30 4.96 -3.25
N THR A 2 -9.35 5.55 -3.96
CA THR A 2 -8.61 4.90 -5.04
C THR A 2 -7.11 5.12 -4.82
N VAL A 3 -6.30 4.09 -5.04
CA VAL A 3 -4.84 4.16 -5.07
C VAL A 3 -4.38 4.08 -6.53
N LEU A 4 -3.56 5.04 -6.93
CA LEU A 4 -2.94 5.12 -8.23
C LEU A 4 -1.44 4.88 -8.06
N ILE A 5 -0.92 3.85 -8.72
CA ILE A 5 0.50 3.52 -8.73
C ILE A 5 1.03 3.75 -10.15
N ALA A 6 2.11 4.53 -10.25
CA ALA A 6 2.75 4.87 -11.52
C ALA A 6 4.27 4.79 -11.39
N CYS A 7 4.98 4.89 -12.52
CA CYS A 7 6.43 5.03 -12.53
C CYS A 7 6.93 6.09 -13.50
N LEU A 8 8.13 6.61 -13.26
CA LEU A 8 8.77 7.63 -14.11
C LEU A 8 9.40 7.02 -15.37
N GLU A 9 9.98 5.82 -15.30
CA GLU A 9 10.65 5.19 -16.44
C GLU A 9 9.69 4.86 -17.60
N ASP A 10 8.42 4.58 -17.27
CA ASP A 10 7.39 4.20 -18.23
C ASP A 10 6.07 4.93 -17.88
N PRO A 11 5.80 6.09 -18.50
CA PRO A 11 4.59 6.88 -18.26
C PRO A 11 3.29 6.16 -18.63
N SER A 12 3.35 5.04 -19.37
CA SER A 12 2.17 4.25 -19.72
C SER A 12 1.67 3.39 -18.54
N VAL A 13 2.51 3.17 -17.53
CA VAL A 13 2.15 2.40 -16.33
C VAL A 13 1.24 3.23 -15.45
N SER A 14 -0.02 2.81 -15.37
CA SER A 14 -1.02 3.37 -14.46
C SER A 14 -1.86 2.24 -13.87
N ILE A 15 -1.46 1.80 -12.68
CA ILE A 15 -2.17 0.79 -11.92
C ILE A 15 -3.21 1.50 -11.04
N ARG A 16 -4.48 1.09 -11.15
CA ARG A 16 -5.58 1.64 -10.36
C ARG A 16 -6.16 0.57 -9.46
N MET A 17 -6.23 0.86 -8.17
CA MET A 17 -6.76 -0.05 -7.17
C MET A 17 -7.81 0.63 -6.32
N ASP A 18 -8.94 -0.04 -6.09
CA ASP A 18 -9.95 0.43 -5.14
C ASP A 18 -9.46 0.26 -3.70
N GLY A 19 -9.78 1.20 -2.83
CA GLY A 19 -9.42 1.18 -1.41
C GLY A 19 -8.51 2.33 -1.00
N ARG A 20 -8.21 2.40 0.30
CA ARG A 20 -7.32 3.42 0.88
C ARG A 20 -5.87 2.98 0.77
N LEU A 21 -4.95 3.94 0.62
CA LEU A 21 -3.52 3.68 0.77
C LEU A 21 -3.22 3.35 2.25
N PRO A 22 -2.33 2.38 2.54
CA PRO A 22 -1.83 2.17 3.89
C PRO A 22 -1.21 3.45 4.47
N ASP A 23 -1.11 3.52 5.80
CA ASP A 23 -0.46 4.66 6.45
C ASP A 23 1.01 4.74 6.00
N TYR A 24 1.42 5.91 5.55
CA TYR A 24 2.76 6.14 5.03
C TYR A 24 3.57 7.02 5.99
N VAL A 25 4.78 6.59 6.32
CA VAL A 25 5.72 7.30 7.20
C VAL A 25 6.84 7.90 6.34
N PRO A 26 6.82 9.21 6.05
CA PRO A 26 7.78 9.83 5.13
C PRO A 26 9.25 9.71 5.56
N ALA A 27 9.50 9.71 6.88
CA ALA A 27 10.87 9.65 7.41
C ALA A 27 11.57 8.31 7.15
N THR A 28 10.81 7.22 6.98
CA THR A 28 11.34 5.86 6.80
C THR A 28 10.86 5.21 5.52
N HIS A 29 10.05 5.90 4.72
CA HIS A 29 9.36 5.37 3.54
C HIS A 29 8.53 4.10 3.83
N GLU A 30 8.07 3.94 5.07
CA GLU A 30 7.36 2.73 5.49
C GLU A 30 5.85 2.88 5.26
N PHE A 31 5.25 1.86 4.67
CA PHE A 31 3.82 1.67 4.57
C PHE A 31 3.36 0.70 5.66
N ARG A 32 2.29 1.05 6.36
CA ARG A 32 1.70 0.28 7.45
C ARG A 32 0.23 0.08 7.21
N LEU A 33 -0.21 -1.18 7.24
CA LEU A 33 -1.62 -1.54 7.22
C LEU A 33 -1.93 -2.25 8.53
N ASN A 34 -3.01 -1.88 9.21
CA ASN A 34 -3.42 -2.56 10.44
C ASN A 34 -3.71 -4.04 10.17
N ARG A 35 -3.19 -4.90 11.05
CA ARG A 35 -3.30 -6.35 10.97
C ARG A 35 -4.22 -6.85 12.09
N PRO A 36 -5.54 -6.93 11.85
CA PRO A 36 -6.47 -7.39 12.87
C PRO A 36 -6.27 -8.89 13.16
N ILE A 37 -5.70 -9.25 14.30
CA ILE A 37 -5.56 -10.65 14.76
C ILE A 37 -6.00 -10.72 16.23
N GLY A 38 -7.14 -11.37 16.49
CA GLY A 38 -7.69 -11.50 17.85
C GLY A 38 -7.91 -10.14 18.51
N ASP A 39 -7.58 -10.04 19.81
CA ASP A 39 -7.69 -8.79 20.58
C ASP A 39 -6.49 -7.85 20.42
N ASP A 40 -5.49 -8.22 19.60
CA ASP A 40 -4.22 -7.51 19.49
C ASP A 40 -4.25 -6.45 18.38
N TRP A 41 -4.91 -5.32 18.68
CA TRP A 41 -5.09 -4.19 17.76
C TRP A 41 -3.79 -3.48 17.35
N GLY A 42 -2.65 -3.82 17.97
CA GLY A 42 -1.35 -3.16 17.77
C GLY A 42 -0.49 -3.72 16.63
N GLN A 43 -0.93 -4.78 15.95
CA GLN A 43 -0.14 -5.39 14.88
C GLN A 43 -0.35 -4.69 13.53
N TYR A 44 0.74 -4.57 12.77
CA TYR A 44 0.74 -3.93 11.45
C TYR A 44 1.46 -4.82 10.44
N ILE A 45 0.90 -4.94 9.24
CA ILE A 45 1.60 -5.41 8.04
C ILE A 45 2.43 -4.24 7.56
N ARG A 46 3.74 -4.42 7.46
CA ARG A 46 4.70 -3.35 7.16
C ARG A 46 5.45 -3.62 5.87
N HIS A 47 5.78 -2.56 5.16
CA HIS A 47 6.61 -2.63 3.97
C HIS A 47 7.41 -1.36 3.77
N VAL A 48 8.70 -1.51 3.47
CA VAL A 48 9.58 -0.42 3.07
C VAL A 48 10.06 -0.73 1.67
N PRO A 49 9.52 -0.07 0.63
CA PRO A 49 10.02 -0.24 -0.73
C PRO A 49 11.49 0.15 -0.82
N ASN A 50 12.27 -0.62 -1.58
CA ASN A 50 13.66 -0.32 -1.87
C ASN A 50 13.93 -0.55 -3.36
N PRO A 51 14.14 0.51 -4.17
CA PRO A 51 14.21 1.93 -3.78
C PRO A 51 12.86 2.49 -3.27
N PRO A 52 12.88 3.58 -2.48
CA PRO A 52 11.66 4.22 -2.00
C PRO A 52 10.87 4.89 -3.15
N PRO A 53 9.55 5.10 -2.98
CA PRO A 53 8.77 5.88 -3.94
C PRO A 53 9.27 7.33 -4.01
N VAL A 54 9.23 7.89 -5.21
CA VAL A 54 9.59 9.28 -5.51
C VAL A 54 8.53 10.24 -4.99
N ILE A 55 7.26 9.86 -5.11
CA ILE A 55 6.11 10.66 -4.67
C ILE A 55 5.15 9.74 -3.92
N VAL A 56 4.72 10.17 -2.73
CA VAL A 56 3.53 9.63 -2.06
C VAL A 56 2.66 10.80 -1.65
N ARG A 57 1.46 10.87 -2.21
CA ARG A 57 0.48 11.94 -1.92
C ARG A 57 -0.89 11.32 -1.74
N THR A 58 -1.68 11.86 -0.82
CA THR A 58 -3.10 11.53 -0.69
C THR A 58 -3.90 12.82 -0.74
N GLU A 59 -4.86 12.89 -1.64
CA GLU A 59 -5.80 14.00 -1.78
C GLU A 59 -7.22 13.46 -1.79
N GLU A 60 -8.05 13.95 -0.86
CA GLU A 60 -9.45 13.58 -0.72
C GLU A 60 -9.70 12.06 -0.74
N SER A 61 -10.09 11.54 -1.90
CA SER A 61 -10.44 10.16 -2.14
C SER A 61 -9.40 9.40 -2.96
N THR A 62 -8.29 10.03 -3.35
CA THR A 62 -7.27 9.46 -4.24
C THR A 62 -5.88 9.55 -3.63
N SER A 63 -5.17 8.43 -3.61
CA SER A 63 -3.76 8.36 -3.25
C SER A 63 -2.91 8.09 -4.48
N PHE A 64 -1.79 8.79 -4.61
CA PHE A 64 -0.81 8.66 -5.68
C PHE A 64 0.50 8.15 -5.09
N VAL A 65 1.03 7.07 -5.68
CA VAL A 65 2.35 6.52 -5.36
C VAL A 65 3.12 6.42 -6.68
N VAL A 66 4.25 7.11 -6.76
CA VAL A 66 5.09 7.14 -7.97
C VAL A 66 6.44 6.55 -7.64
N PHE A 67 6.87 5.56 -8.41
CA PHE A 67 8.19 4.96 -8.33
C PHE A 67 9.09 5.43 -9.47
N GLU A 68 10.40 5.26 -9.33
CA GLU A 68 11.32 5.48 -10.45
C GLU A 68 11.07 4.41 -11.53
N ARG A 69 11.07 3.13 -11.13
CA ARG A 69 11.00 1.98 -12.03
C ARG A 69 9.65 1.27 -11.99
N ARG A 70 9.28 0.65 -13.12
CA ARG A 70 8.08 -0.17 -13.29
C ARG A 70 8.10 -1.40 -12.41
N ASP A 71 9.27 -2.02 -12.27
CA ASP A 71 9.43 -3.22 -11.43
C ASP A 71 9.12 -2.91 -9.96
N ASP A 72 9.48 -1.72 -9.47
CA ASP A 72 9.16 -1.27 -8.11
C ASP A 72 7.66 -0.98 -7.94
N ALA A 73 7.04 -0.32 -8.92
CA ALA A 73 5.60 -0.12 -8.95
C ALA A 73 4.82 -1.46 -8.92
N ASN A 74 5.23 -2.44 -9.72
CA ASN A 74 4.62 -3.77 -9.74
C ASN A 74 4.85 -4.54 -8.43
N ARG A 75 6.04 -4.44 -7.82
CA ARG A 75 6.31 -5.04 -6.51
C ARG A 75 5.39 -4.45 -5.43
N PHE A 76 5.24 -3.14 -5.44
CA PHE A 76 4.39 -2.44 -4.48
C PHE A 76 2.90 -2.79 -4.67
N GLU A 77 2.43 -2.88 -5.92
CA GLU A 77 1.08 -3.36 -6.25
C GLU A 77 0.83 -4.74 -5.65
N ARG A 78 1.72 -5.70 -5.92
CA ARG A 78 1.59 -7.08 -5.40
C ARG A 78 1.55 -7.11 -3.88
N TRP A 79 2.47 -6.40 -3.23
CA TRP A 79 2.48 -6.30 -1.78
C TRP A 79 1.16 -5.70 -1.25
N LEU A 80 0.63 -4.67 -1.90
CA LEU A 80 -0.60 -4.01 -1.47
C LEU A 80 -1.83 -4.93 -1.61
N ILE A 81 -1.86 -5.78 -2.65
CA ILE A 81 -2.87 -6.83 -2.81
C ILE A 81 -2.77 -7.81 -1.64
N ASP A 82 -1.59 -8.40 -1.44
CA ASP A 82 -1.35 -9.41 -0.40
C ASP A 82 -1.69 -8.88 1.01
N ALA A 83 -1.27 -7.65 1.31
CA ALA A 83 -1.52 -7.01 2.59
C ALA A 83 -3.01 -6.81 2.86
N ARG A 84 -3.80 -6.45 1.83
CA ARG A 84 -5.25 -6.28 1.95
C ARG A 84 -5.97 -7.61 2.14
N GLU A 85 -5.58 -8.63 1.38
CA GLU A 85 -6.13 -9.98 1.56
C GLU A 85 -5.87 -10.53 2.96
N GLU A 86 -4.68 -10.26 3.51
CA GLU A 86 -4.32 -10.65 4.87
C GLU A 86 -5.14 -9.89 5.92
N GLN A 87 -5.30 -8.58 5.74
CA GLN A 87 -6.17 -7.76 6.60
C GLN A 87 -7.63 -8.28 6.59
N ASP A 88 -8.18 -8.55 5.41
CA ASP A 88 -9.54 -9.07 5.26
C ASP A 88 -9.70 -10.44 5.93
N ARG A 89 -8.69 -11.30 5.82
CA ARG A 89 -8.66 -12.59 6.52
C ARG A 89 -8.68 -12.39 8.03
N GLY A 90 -7.87 -11.47 8.55
CA GLY A 90 -7.86 -11.09 9.96
C GLY A 90 -9.25 -10.69 10.46
N PHE A 91 -9.94 -9.79 9.74
CA PHE A 91 -11.31 -9.39 10.08
C PHE A 91 -12.32 -10.54 10.08
N ARG A 92 -12.19 -11.51 9.16
CA ARG A 92 -13.07 -12.69 9.15
C ARG A 92 -12.88 -13.57 10.38
N THR A 93 -11.65 -13.71 10.87
CA THR A 93 -11.37 -14.53 12.07
C THR A 93 -11.90 -13.92 13.37
N MET A 94 -12.10 -12.60 13.42
CA MET A 94 -12.63 -11.90 14.61
C MET A 94 -14.17 -11.84 14.65
N ARG A 95 -14.86 -12.21 13.57
CA ARG A 95 -16.34 -12.27 13.51
C ARG A 95 -16.90 -13.65 13.92
N GLY A 96 -16.06 -14.53 14.45
CA GLY A 96 -16.44 -15.84 14.99
C GLY A 96 -17.11 -15.72 16.34
#